data_AF-A0A940UVN6-F1
#
_entry.id   AF-A0A940UVN6-F1
#
_cell.length_a   1.000
_cell.length_b   1.000
_cell.length_c   1.000
_cell.angle_alpha   90.00
_cell.angle_beta   90.00
_cell.angle_gamma   90.00
#
_symmetry.space_group_name_H-M   'P 1'
#
loop_
_entity.id
_entity.type
_entity.pdbx_description
1 polymer ?
#
loop_
_entity_poly.entity_id
_entity_poly.type
_entity_poly.pdbx_seq_one_letter_code
_entity_poly.pdbx_strand_id
1 'polypeptide(L)'
;MKTKIIIADDHKIMREGLKALIEKQPDMEVAAEAQDGLAVTKLARKLIPQVIIMDIGMPEMNGIDATRQIISENKEIKIIALSMHSDRRFVLEMLKAGASGYLLKDSAFEELVNAVHTVMTGQSYLSPRITDIVVKEYLYNQSKSESTVFNVLTVREREVLQLLAEGKSTKQIASTLNLSVKTVETHRQQIMDKLEIRTVAELTKYAIREGLTSL
;
A
#
# COMPACT_ATOMS: atom_id res chain seq x y z
N MET A 1 9.93 4.29 26.76
CA MET A 1 10.05 4.91 25.42
C MET A 1 8.78 4.59 24.67
N LYS A 2 8.15 5.56 23.99
CA LYS A 2 6.90 5.32 23.26
C LYS A 2 7.19 4.72 21.88
N THR A 3 6.29 3.87 21.40
CA THR A 3 6.28 3.39 20.01
C THR A 3 5.88 4.53 19.10
N LYS A 4 6.78 4.96 18.21
CA LYS A 4 6.55 6.02 17.23
C LYS A 4 5.85 5.44 16.02
N ILE A 5 4.70 6.01 15.71
CA ILE A 5 3.82 5.56 14.65
C ILE A 5 3.68 6.65 13.59
N ILE A 6 3.77 6.29 12.31
CA ILE A 6 3.31 7.13 11.21
C ILE A 6 1.97 6.60 10.72
N ILE A 7 1.02 7.50 10.46
CA ILE A 7 -0.26 7.16 9.84
C ILE A 7 -0.25 7.66 8.39
N ALA A 8 -0.40 6.76 7.44
CA ALA A 8 -0.47 7.06 6.01
C ALA A 8 -1.82 6.61 5.46
N ASP A 9 -2.69 7.57 5.16
CA ASP A 9 -4.02 7.34 4.60
C ASP A 9 -4.44 8.64 3.90
N ASP A 10 -5.05 8.58 2.73
CA ASP A 10 -5.51 9.78 2.01
C ASP A 10 -6.79 10.38 2.64
N HIS A 11 -7.55 9.58 3.40
CA HIS A 11 -8.78 10.01 4.07
C HIS A 11 -8.50 10.72 5.39
N LYS A 12 -8.75 12.04 5.43
CA LYS A 12 -8.53 12.87 6.63
C LYS A 12 -9.24 12.37 7.88
N ILE A 13 -10.52 11.98 7.76
CA ILE A 13 -11.32 11.47 8.88
C ILE A 13 -10.70 10.20 9.48
N MET A 14 -10.18 9.32 8.63
CA MET A 14 -9.51 8.10 9.08
C MET A 14 -8.26 8.46 9.89
N ARG A 15 -7.39 9.33 9.36
CA ARG A 15 -6.17 9.75 10.08
C ARG A 15 -6.47 10.38 11.44
N GLU A 16 -7.46 11.28 11.51
CA GLU A 16 -7.86 11.92 12.77
C GLU A 16 -8.39 10.90 13.79
N GLY A 17 -9.21 9.95 13.35
CA GLY A 17 -9.74 8.90 14.21
C GLY A 17 -8.64 7.96 14.73
N LEU A 18 -7.75 7.48 13.85
CA LEU A 18 -6.64 6.60 14.24
C LEU A 18 -5.66 7.31 15.17
N LYS A 19 -5.38 8.60 14.91
CA LYS A 19 -4.55 9.42 15.79
C LYS A 19 -5.17 9.53 17.18
N ALA A 20 -6.46 9.86 17.28
CA ALA A 20 -7.16 9.93 18.55
C ALA A 20 -7.19 8.59 19.31
N LEU A 21 -7.20 7.46 18.59
CA LEU A 21 -7.10 6.13 19.20
C LEU A 21 -5.69 5.85 19.74
N ILE A 22 -4.65 6.18 18.97
CA ILE A 22 -3.24 5.96 19.34
C ILE A 22 -2.83 6.88 20.50
N GLU A 23 -3.22 8.16 20.48
CA GLU A 23 -2.83 9.13 21.50
C GLU A 23 -3.45 8.85 22.88
N LYS A 24 -4.50 8.01 22.96
CA LYS A 24 -5.02 7.48 24.23
C LYS A 24 -4.11 6.44 24.87
N GLN A 25 -3.19 5.83 24.12
CA GLN A 25 -2.29 4.81 24.64
C GLN A 25 -1.03 5.46 25.24
N PRO A 26 -0.70 5.19 26.52
CA PRO A 26 0.43 5.83 27.19
C PRO A 26 1.79 5.42 26.60
N ASP A 27 1.87 4.27 25.93
CA ASP A 27 3.06 3.67 25.35
C ASP A 27 3.21 3.91 23.83
N MET A 28 2.31 4.67 23.20
CA MET A 28 2.35 4.99 21.78
C MET A 28 2.31 6.50 21.52
N GLU A 29 2.85 6.92 20.38
CA GLU A 29 2.75 8.29 19.89
C GLU A 29 2.70 8.36 18.37
N VAL A 30 1.93 9.32 17.83
CA VAL A 30 1.93 9.61 16.39
C VAL A 30 3.06 10.60 16.09
N ALA A 31 4.09 10.13 15.38
CA ALA A 31 5.25 10.92 15.02
C ALA A 31 5.02 11.78 13.77
N ALA A 32 4.19 11.31 12.83
CA ALA A 32 3.80 12.05 11.63
C ALA A 32 2.56 11.45 10.97
N GLU A 33 1.99 12.23 10.04
CA GLU A 33 0.90 11.81 9.17
C GLU A 33 1.32 12.02 7.70
N ALA A 34 0.86 11.16 6.81
CA ALA A 34 1.06 11.23 5.37
C ALA A 34 -0.27 11.02 4.63
N GLN A 35 -0.40 11.64 3.46
CA GLN A 35 -1.62 11.54 2.63
C GLN A 35 -1.39 10.75 1.34
N ASP A 36 -0.14 10.35 1.07
CA ASP A 36 0.27 9.67 -0.15
C ASP A 36 1.53 8.81 0.09
N GLY A 37 1.79 7.85 -0.80
CA GLY A 37 2.93 6.93 -0.71
C GLY A 37 4.31 7.61 -0.81
N LEU A 38 4.42 8.72 -1.55
CA LEU A 38 5.68 9.46 -1.67
C LEU A 38 6.01 10.23 -0.39
N ALA A 39 5.01 10.74 0.30
CA ALA A 39 5.15 11.44 1.57
C ALA A 39 5.55 10.47 2.69
N VAL A 40 4.87 9.32 2.81
CA VAL A 40 5.20 8.34 3.85
C VAL A 40 6.59 7.74 3.66
N THR A 41 7.02 7.46 2.43
CA THR A 41 8.39 6.97 2.16
C THR A 41 9.45 7.99 2.57
N LYS A 42 9.25 9.28 2.28
CA LYS A 42 10.14 10.36 2.74
C LYS A 42 10.18 10.49 4.26
N LEU A 43 9.02 10.41 4.92
CA LEU A 43 8.93 10.50 6.37
C LEU A 43 9.56 9.29 7.06
N ALA A 44 9.39 8.08 6.51
CA ALA A 44 10.01 6.86 7.03
C ALA A 44 11.54 6.97 7.07
N ARG A 45 12.16 7.49 6.00
CA ARG A 45 13.61 7.75 5.95
C ARG A 45 14.07 8.77 6.99
N LYS A 46 13.27 9.81 7.22
CA LYS A 46 13.63 10.92 8.10
C LYS A 46 13.44 10.59 9.58
N LEU A 47 12.34 9.90 9.91
CA LEU A 47 11.88 9.73 11.29
C LEU A 47 12.17 8.33 11.86
N ILE A 48 12.42 7.34 10.99
CA ILE A 48 12.69 5.94 11.36
C ILE A 48 11.69 5.45 12.42
N PRO A 49 10.38 5.45 12.11
CA PRO A 49 9.37 5.03 13.06
C PRO A 49 9.49 3.52 13.35
N GLN A 50 8.95 3.08 14.48
CA GLN A 50 8.85 1.64 14.75
C GLN A 50 7.69 1.01 13.96
N VAL A 51 6.59 1.74 13.79
CA VAL A 51 5.40 1.25 13.08
C VAL A 51 4.90 2.28 12.07
N ILE A 52 4.46 1.81 10.90
CA ILE A 52 3.69 2.60 9.94
C ILE A 52 2.34 1.92 9.74
N ILE A 53 1.28 2.67 9.93
CA ILE A 53 -0.07 2.29 9.53
C ILE A 53 -0.28 2.77 8.11
N MET A 54 -0.48 1.85 7.17
CA MET A 54 -0.39 2.10 5.74
C MET A 54 -1.69 1.77 5.03
N ASP A 55 -2.39 2.77 4.51
CA ASP A 55 -3.46 2.54 3.55
C ASP A 55 -2.91 2.03 2.21
N ILE A 56 -3.69 1.18 1.54
CA ILE A 56 -3.32 0.63 0.23
C ILE A 56 -3.64 1.61 -0.89
N GLY A 57 -4.86 2.18 -0.87
CA GLY A 57 -5.40 3.00 -1.96
C GLY A 57 -5.02 4.46 -1.85
N MET A 58 -3.72 4.77 -1.87
CA MET A 58 -3.22 6.14 -1.77
C MET A 58 -2.79 6.72 -3.13
N PRO A 59 -2.95 8.04 -3.34
CA PRO A 59 -2.55 8.71 -4.57
C PRO A 59 -1.03 8.79 -4.72
N GLU A 60 -0.56 9.11 -5.93
CA GLU A 60 0.85 9.30 -6.35
C GLU A 60 1.73 8.03 -6.26
N MET A 61 1.68 7.30 -5.15
CA MET A 61 2.26 5.99 -4.94
C MET A 61 1.35 5.20 -3.98
N ASN A 62 0.88 4.03 -4.43
CA ASN A 62 0.06 3.15 -3.60
C ASN A 62 0.82 2.55 -2.40
N GLY A 63 0.08 2.09 -1.40
CA GLY A 63 0.63 1.56 -0.15
C GLY A 63 1.46 0.28 -0.30
N ILE A 64 1.18 -0.56 -1.31
CA ILE A 64 1.94 -1.79 -1.56
C ILE A 64 3.35 -1.45 -2.08
N ASP A 65 3.43 -0.55 -3.06
CA ASP A 65 4.70 -0.09 -3.61
C ASP A 65 5.49 0.73 -2.57
N ALA A 66 4.81 1.60 -1.80
CA ALA A 66 5.42 2.32 -0.68
C ALA A 66 5.99 1.37 0.38
N THR A 67 5.25 0.32 0.75
CA THR A 67 5.69 -0.71 1.70
C THR A 67 6.94 -1.41 1.18
N ARG A 68 6.93 -1.87 -0.08
CA ARG A 68 8.07 -2.57 -0.68
C ARG A 68 9.33 -1.68 -0.66
N GLN A 69 9.18 -0.40 -0.99
CA GLN A 69 10.28 0.56 -0.95
C GLN A 69 10.81 0.75 0.49
N ILE A 70 9.93 1.05 1.45
CA ILE A 70 10.33 1.26 2.86
C ILE A 70 11.05 0.05 3.43
N ILE A 71 10.50 -1.16 3.24
CA ILE A 71 11.08 -2.39 3.78
C ILE A 71 12.43 -2.73 3.12
N SER A 72 12.59 -2.43 1.82
CA SER A 72 13.87 -2.61 1.14
C SER A 72 14.98 -1.71 1.68
N GLU A 73 14.63 -0.54 2.21
CA GLU A 73 15.56 0.42 2.81
C GLU A 73 15.78 0.16 4.29
N ASN A 74 14.74 -0.26 5.03
CA ASN A 74 14.82 -0.59 6.45
C ASN A 74 13.81 -1.69 6.84
N LYS A 75 14.33 -2.88 7.14
CA LYS A 75 13.54 -4.07 7.53
C LYS A 75 13.05 -4.04 8.99
N GLU A 76 13.56 -3.13 9.81
CA GLU A 76 13.15 -3.02 11.22
C GLU A 76 11.79 -2.33 11.36
N ILE A 77 11.43 -1.45 10.41
CA ILE A 77 10.14 -0.76 10.39
C ILE A 77 9.03 -1.80 10.19
N LYS A 78 8.06 -1.83 11.11
CA LYS A 78 6.88 -2.69 10.99
C LYS A 78 5.80 -1.95 10.23
N ILE A 79 5.18 -2.62 9.25
CA ILE A 79 4.07 -2.06 8.49
C ILE A 79 2.80 -2.84 8.80
N ILE A 80 1.75 -2.12 9.23
CA ILE A 80 0.41 -2.66 9.37
C ILE A 80 -0.44 -2.06 8.25
N ALA A 81 -0.90 -2.90 7.34
CA ALA A 81 -1.78 -2.50 6.27
C ALA A 81 -3.18 -2.18 6.82
N LEU A 82 -3.79 -1.10 6.32
CA LEU A 82 -5.21 -0.80 6.45
C LEU A 82 -5.84 -0.80 5.07
N SER A 83 -6.96 -1.50 4.91
CA SER A 83 -7.62 -1.61 3.61
C SER A 83 -9.12 -1.68 3.74
N MET A 84 -9.85 -1.05 2.81
CA MET A 84 -11.29 -1.31 2.64
C MET A 84 -11.56 -2.68 2.00
N HIS A 85 -10.57 -3.23 1.31
CA HIS A 85 -10.71 -4.44 0.52
C HIS A 85 -10.16 -5.65 1.27
N SER A 86 -10.99 -6.69 1.34
CA SER A 86 -10.57 -8.04 1.68
C SER A 86 -10.32 -8.88 0.42
N ASP A 87 -10.07 -8.27 -0.74
CA ASP A 87 -9.73 -9.03 -1.95
C ASP A 87 -8.36 -9.68 -1.74
N ARG A 88 -8.36 -11.00 -1.92
CA ARG A 88 -7.24 -11.91 -1.75
C ARG A 88 -5.96 -11.40 -2.39
N ARG A 89 -6.04 -10.79 -3.57
CA ARG A 89 -4.86 -10.32 -4.31
C ARG A 89 -4.13 -9.21 -3.55
N PHE A 90 -4.85 -8.25 -2.97
CA PHE A 90 -4.24 -7.16 -2.20
C PHE A 90 -3.58 -7.66 -0.92
N VAL A 91 -4.26 -8.57 -0.22
CA VAL A 91 -3.73 -9.18 1.00
C VAL A 91 -2.39 -9.82 0.72
N LEU A 92 -2.32 -10.67 -0.31
CA LEU A 92 -1.10 -11.41 -0.64
C LEU A 92 0.01 -10.50 -1.12
N GLU A 93 -0.28 -9.52 -1.99
CA GLU A 93 0.75 -8.60 -2.49
C GLU A 93 1.29 -7.66 -1.41
N MET A 94 0.45 -7.24 -0.46
CA MET A 94 0.87 -6.45 0.69
C MET A 94 1.75 -7.26 1.65
N LEU A 95 1.40 -8.52 1.91
CA LEU A 95 2.22 -9.42 2.72
C LEU A 95 3.56 -9.75 2.04
N LYS A 96 3.56 -10.02 0.73
CA LYS A 96 4.79 -10.20 -0.06
C LYS A 96 5.66 -8.95 -0.08
N ALA A 97 5.07 -7.76 -0.03
CA ALA A 97 5.81 -6.49 0.07
C ALA A 97 6.52 -6.33 1.43
N GLY A 98 6.18 -7.14 2.44
CA GLY A 98 6.84 -7.17 3.75
C GLY A 98 5.99 -6.60 4.89
N ALA A 99 4.67 -6.43 4.70
CA ALA A 99 3.80 -6.01 5.78
C ALA A 99 3.83 -7.01 6.94
N SER A 100 3.95 -6.49 8.16
CA SER A 100 3.94 -7.25 9.41
C SER A 100 2.53 -7.49 9.94
N GLY A 101 1.55 -6.73 9.48
CA GLY A 101 0.15 -6.98 9.76
C GLY A 101 -0.80 -6.45 8.70
N TYR A 102 -2.05 -6.89 8.78
CA TYR A 102 -3.12 -6.48 7.88
C TYR A 102 -4.44 -6.40 8.63
N LEU A 103 -5.06 -5.22 8.58
CA LEU A 103 -6.35 -4.91 9.17
C LEU A 103 -7.31 -4.41 8.09
N LEU A 104 -8.59 -4.69 8.27
CA LEU A 104 -9.62 -4.03 7.49
C LEU A 104 -9.97 -2.69 8.13
N LYS A 105 -10.28 -1.68 7.32
CA LYS A 105 -10.65 -0.34 7.81
C LYS A 105 -11.91 -0.37 8.69
N ASP A 106 -12.80 -1.36 8.51
CA ASP A 106 -14.03 -1.53 9.30
C ASP A 106 -13.75 -2.00 10.75
N SER A 107 -12.72 -2.83 10.96
CA SER A 107 -12.32 -3.33 12.29
C SER A 107 -11.12 -2.60 12.90
N ALA A 108 -10.57 -1.62 12.18
CA ALA A 108 -9.35 -0.92 12.57
C ALA A 108 -9.39 -0.35 13.99
N PHE A 109 -10.50 0.27 14.40
CA PHE A 109 -10.59 0.92 15.72
C PHE A 109 -10.57 -0.07 16.89
N GLU A 110 -11.02 -1.30 16.67
CA GLU A 110 -11.07 -2.34 17.70
C GLU A 110 -9.74 -3.12 17.76
N GLU A 111 -9.11 -3.32 16.61
CA GLU A 111 -7.95 -4.21 16.49
C GLU A 111 -6.59 -3.50 16.49
N LEU A 112 -6.53 -2.21 16.13
CA LEU A 112 -5.26 -1.53 15.84
C LEU A 112 -4.27 -1.55 17.01
N VAL A 113 -4.74 -1.29 18.23
CA VAL A 113 -3.87 -1.27 19.42
C VAL A 113 -3.22 -2.64 19.63
N ASN A 114 -4.03 -3.70 19.55
CA ASN A 114 -3.55 -5.07 19.67
C ASN A 114 -2.59 -5.44 18.54
N ALA A 115 -2.89 -5.02 17.31
CA ALA A 115 -2.03 -5.24 16.16
C ALA A 115 -0.66 -4.57 16.34
N VAL A 116 -0.62 -3.31 16.80
CA VAL A 116 0.63 -2.60 17.11
C VAL A 116 1.43 -3.34 18.17
N HIS A 117 0.82 -3.72 19.29
CA HIS A 117 1.51 -4.49 20.32
C HIS A 117 2.06 -5.81 19.79
N THR A 118 1.27 -6.54 19.00
CA THR A 118 1.66 -7.82 18.41
C THR A 118 2.86 -7.67 17.45
N VAL A 119 2.83 -6.71 16.52
CA VAL A 119 3.96 -6.53 15.58
C VAL A 119 5.23 -6.05 16.26
N MET A 120 5.09 -5.33 17.37
CA MET A 120 6.23 -4.89 18.18
C MET A 120 6.90 -6.04 18.94
N THR A 121 6.22 -7.16 19.19
CA THR A 121 6.86 -8.39 19.71
C THR A 121 7.53 -9.23 18.61
N GLY A 122 7.45 -8.80 17.35
CA GLY A 122 7.98 -9.52 16.19
C GLY A 122 7.03 -10.55 15.60
N GLN A 123 5.81 -10.64 16.11
CA GLN A 123 4.75 -11.51 15.57
C GLN A 123 3.99 -10.81 14.44
N SER A 124 3.30 -11.57 13.60
CA SER A 124 2.40 -11.00 12.59
C SER A 124 0.98 -10.89 13.12
N TYR A 125 0.25 -9.84 12.71
CA TYR A 125 -1.16 -9.67 13.07
C TYR A 125 -2.04 -9.61 11.81
N LEU A 126 -2.99 -10.53 11.70
CA LEU A 126 -4.00 -10.52 10.64
C LEU A 126 -5.37 -10.49 11.28
N SER A 127 -6.24 -9.58 10.86
CA SER A 127 -7.63 -9.61 11.34
C SER A 127 -8.30 -10.94 10.98
N PRO A 128 -9.35 -11.38 11.70
CA PRO A 128 -9.94 -12.71 11.51
C PRO A 128 -10.35 -13.00 10.07
N ARG A 129 -10.97 -12.03 9.38
CA ARG A 129 -11.39 -12.15 7.97
C ARG A 129 -10.20 -12.34 7.03
N ILE A 130 -9.07 -11.73 7.34
CA ILE A 130 -7.84 -11.80 6.53
C ILE A 130 -7.11 -13.12 6.80
N THR A 131 -7.11 -13.59 8.04
CA THR A 131 -6.56 -14.89 8.42
C THR A 131 -7.21 -16.01 7.59
N ASP A 132 -8.54 -16.01 7.46
CA ASP A 132 -9.25 -17.00 6.64
C ASP A 132 -8.80 -17.00 5.17
N ILE A 133 -8.54 -15.82 4.60
CA ILE A 133 -8.08 -15.66 3.21
C ILE A 133 -6.68 -16.25 3.05
N VAL A 134 -5.76 -15.92 3.96
CA VAL A 134 -4.38 -16.38 3.92
C VAL A 134 -4.28 -17.89 4.16
N VAL A 135 -5.07 -18.44 5.09
CA VAL A 135 -5.11 -19.89 5.34
C VAL A 135 -5.67 -20.63 4.13
N LYS A 136 -6.76 -20.15 3.53
CA LYS A 136 -7.31 -20.73 2.30
C LYS A 136 -6.29 -20.67 1.16
N GLU A 137 -5.60 -19.55 0.96
CA GLU A 137 -4.49 -19.46 0.00
C GLU A 137 -3.49 -20.59 0.21
N TYR A 138 -2.98 -20.73 1.43
CA TYR A 138 -1.95 -21.70 1.76
C TYR A 138 -2.42 -23.15 1.54
N LEU A 139 -3.69 -23.46 1.84
CA LEU A 139 -4.24 -24.80 1.68
C LEU A 139 -4.60 -25.14 0.23
N TYR A 140 -5.04 -24.16 -0.57
CA TYR A 140 -5.55 -24.39 -1.92
C TYR A 140 -4.51 -24.16 -3.03
N ASN A 141 -3.37 -23.51 -2.76
CA ASN A 141 -2.38 -23.18 -3.79
C ASN A 141 -1.03 -23.91 -3.63
N GLN A 142 -0.89 -25.03 -4.36
CA GLN A 142 0.40 -25.54 -4.84
C GLN A 142 0.63 -25.31 -6.35
N SER A 143 -0.31 -24.74 -7.14
CA SER A 143 -0.18 -24.87 -8.60
C SER A 143 -0.81 -23.83 -9.54
N LYS A 144 -1.39 -22.70 -9.12
CA LYS A 144 -1.75 -21.62 -10.07
C LYS A 144 -1.50 -20.23 -9.50
N SER A 145 -0.37 -19.64 -9.88
CA SER A 145 -0.18 -18.19 -9.82
C SER A 145 -1.07 -17.56 -10.88
N GLU A 146 -2.24 -17.05 -10.50
CA GLU A 146 -2.91 -16.05 -11.34
C GLU A 146 -1.96 -14.86 -11.53
N SER A 147 -1.84 -14.40 -12.78
CA SER A 147 -1.00 -13.26 -13.14
C SER A 147 -1.61 -11.98 -12.57
N THR A 148 -1.10 -11.51 -11.42
CA THR A 148 -1.46 -10.22 -10.84
C THR A 148 -0.75 -9.09 -11.58
N VAL A 149 -1.30 -7.86 -11.52
CA VAL A 149 -0.60 -6.67 -12.07
C VAL A 149 0.80 -6.50 -11.48
N PHE A 150 0.99 -6.93 -10.22
CA PHE A 150 2.27 -6.89 -9.52
C PHE A 150 3.30 -7.89 -10.07
N ASN A 151 2.85 -8.97 -10.71
CA ASN A 151 3.69 -9.95 -11.39
C ASN A 151 3.93 -9.61 -12.88
N VAL A 152 2.96 -8.97 -13.54
CA VAL A 152 3.02 -8.67 -14.99
C VAL A 152 3.76 -7.37 -15.28
N LEU A 153 3.52 -6.34 -14.46
CA LEU A 153 4.12 -5.02 -14.63
C LEU A 153 5.28 -4.83 -13.66
N THR A 154 6.34 -4.19 -14.15
CA THR A 154 7.42 -3.68 -13.31
C THR A 154 6.91 -2.60 -12.36
N VAL A 155 7.66 -2.31 -11.29
CA VAL A 155 7.35 -1.21 -10.36
C VAL A 155 7.08 0.09 -11.12
N ARG A 156 7.94 0.41 -12.09
CA ARG A 156 7.85 1.65 -12.85
C ARG A 156 6.62 1.72 -13.76
N GLU A 157 6.27 0.60 -14.38
CA GLU A 157 5.06 0.50 -15.19
C GLU A 157 3.80 0.63 -14.32
N ARG A 158 3.80 0.11 -13.09
CA ARG A 158 2.68 0.31 -12.15
C ARG A 158 2.52 1.76 -11.73
N GLU A 159 3.62 2.44 -11.41
CA GLU A 159 3.58 3.88 -11.08
C GLU A 159 2.99 4.71 -12.23
N VAL A 160 3.42 4.42 -13.47
CA VAL A 160 2.87 5.09 -14.67
C VAL A 160 1.38 4.76 -14.85
N LEU A 161 0.98 3.49 -14.71
CA LEU A 161 -0.42 3.07 -14.83
C LEU A 161 -1.31 3.72 -13.75
N GLN A 162 -0.83 3.77 -12.51
CA GLN A 162 -1.52 4.43 -11.40
C GLN A 162 -1.78 5.90 -11.71
N LEU A 163 -0.74 6.66 -12.05
CA LEU A 163 -0.88 8.10 -12.33
C LEU A 163 -1.74 8.37 -13.58
N LEU A 164 -1.72 7.48 -14.58
CA LEU A 164 -2.63 7.54 -15.73
C LEU A 164 -4.09 7.35 -15.29
N ALA A 165 -4.35 6.37 -14.41
CA ALA A 165 -5.68 6.11 -13.88
C ALA A 165 -6.20 7.26 -13.01
N GLU A 166 -5.32 7.97 -12.32
CA GLU A 166 -5.58 9.22 -11.58
C GLU A 166 -5.79 10.45 -12.50
N GLY A 167 -5.76 10.26 -13.83
CA GLY A 167 -6.05 11.32 -14.81
C GLY A 167 -4.88 12.26 -15.10
N LYS A 168 -3.65 11.93 -14.67
CA LYS A 168 -2.47 12.75 -14.96
C LYS A 168 -2.08 12.62 -16.44
N SER A 169 -1.74 13.75 -17.06
CA SER A 169 -1.17 13.78 -18.41
C SER A 169 0.25 13.20 -18.44
N THR A 170 0.71 12.73 -19.61
CA THR A 170 2.09 12.23 -19.81
C THR A 170 3.15 13.21 -19.30
N LYS A 171 2.93 14.52 -19.47
CA LYS A 171 3.85 15.56 -18.97
C LYS A 171 3.86 15.64 -17.43
N GLN A 172 2.70 15.55 -16.80
CA GLN A 172 2.59 15.54 -15.33
C GLN A 172 3.24 14.28 -14.76
N ILE A 173 2.98 13.10 -15.35
CA ILE A 173 3.61 11.84 -14.94
C ILE A 173 5.13 11.92 -15.03
N ALA A 174 5.65 12.45 -16.14
CA ALA A 174 7.08 12.64 -16.34
C ALA A 174 7.68 13.52 -15.24
N SER A 175 6.99 14.60 -14.85
CA SER A 175 7.40 15.47 -13.76
C SER A 175 7.36 14.77 -12.40
N THR A 176 6.24 14.11 -12.05
CA THR A 176 6.08 13.40 -10.77
C THR A 176 7.15 12.35 -10.57
N LEU A 177 7.45 11.59 -11.63
CA LEU A 177 8.36 10.47 -11.59
C LEU A 177 9.83 10.85 -11.89
N ASN A 178 10.13 12.13 -12.18
CA ASN A 178 11.45 12.58 -12.64
C ASN A 178 11.96 11.80 -13.88
N LEU A 179 11.12 11.69 -14.91
CA LEU A 179 11.43 11.04 -16.20
C LEU A 179 11.30 12.03 -17.37
N SER A 180 11.81 11.62 -18.53
CA SER A 180 11.46 12.29 -19.79
C SER A 180 10.04 11.90 -20.26
N VAL A 181 9.34 12.81 -20.94
CA VAL A 181 8.04 12.52 -21.56
C VAL A 181 8.11 11.30 -22.48
N LYS A 182 9.20 11.17 -23.24
CA LYS A 182 9.44 10.03 -24.14
C LYS A 182 9.52 8.71 -23.37
N THR A 183 10.18 8.70 -22.21
CA THR A 183 10.27 7.51 -21.35
C THR A 183 8.89 7.10 -20.83
N VAL A 184 8.04 8.06 -20.44
CA VAL A 184 6.67 7.77 -20.00
C VAL A 184 5.83 7.19 -21.15
N GLU A 185 5.97 7.71 -22.37
CA GLU A 185 5.28 7.14 -23.55
C GLU A 185 5.72 5.70 -23.83
N THR A 186 7.03 5.42 -23.73
CA THR A 186 7.55 4.05 -23.85
C THR A 186 6.93 3.12 -22.82
N HIS A 187 6.88 3.52 -21.55
CA HIS A 187 6.22 2.71 -20.51
C HIS A 187 4.74 2.53 -20.78
N ARG A 188 4.02 3.56 -21.24
CA ARG A 188 2.60 3.44 -21.59
C ARG A 188 2.38 2.41 -22.69
N GLN A 189 3.22 2.41 -23.72
CA GLN A 189 3.13 1.42 -24.80
C GLN A 189 3.40 -0.01 -24.27
N GLN A 190 4.45 -0.18 -23.45
CA GLN A 190 4.77 -1.48 -22.83
C GLN A 190 3.63 -2.00 -21.95
N ILE A 191 2.97 -1.13 -21.19
CA ILE A 191 1.80 -1.48 -20.37
C ILE A 191 0.65 -1.96 -21.26
N MET A 192 0.32 -1.20 -22.31
CA MET A 192 -0.73 -1.56 -23.27
C MET A 192 -0.46 -2.91 -23.93
N ASP A 193 0.77 -3.16 -24.35
CA ASP A 193 1.18 -4.41 -24.99
C ASP A 193 1.13 -5.60 -24.01
N LYS A 194 1.64 -5.43 -22.78
CA LYS A 194 1.63 -6.48 -21.75
C LYS A 194 0.25 -6.84 -21.24
N LEU A 195 -0.66 -5.86 -21.18
CA LEU A 195 -2.02 -6.06 -20.69
C LEU A 195 -3.02 -6.37 -21.81
N GLU A 196 -2.58 -6.28 -23.07
CA GLU A 196 -3.44 -6.38 -24.27
C GLU A 196 -4.61 -5.38 -24.27
N ILE A 197 -4.43 -4.23 -23.60
CA ILE A 197 -5.43 -3.17 -23.48
C ILE A 197 -5.04 -2.02 -24.42
N ARG A 198 -6.02 -1.52 -25.19
CA ARG A 198 -5.77 -0.50 -26.22
C ARG A 198 -6.30 0.88 -25.89
N THR A 199 -7.12 1.02 -24.84
CA THR A 199 -7.72 2.31 -24.49
C THR A 199 -7.34 2.74 -23.08
N VAL A 200 -7.21 4.06 -22.87
CA VAL A 200 -6.94 4.64 -21.55
C VAL A 200 -8.09 4.34 -20.59
N ALA A 201 -9.34 4.35 -21.07
CA ALA A 201 -10.51 4.03 -20.23
C ALA A 201 -10.47 2.59 -19.69
N GLU A 202 -10.04 1.63 -20.51
CA GLU A 202 -9.84 0.25 -20.06
C GLU A 202 -8.65 0.13 -19.11
N LEU A 203 -7.56 0.85 -19.34
CA LEU A 203 -6.43 0.91 -18.41
C LEU A 203 -6.83 1.47 -17.04
N THR A 204 -7.65 2.53 -17.01
CA THR A 204 -8.19 3.09 -15.77
C THR A 204 -9.05 2.06 -15.04
N LYS A 205 -10.00 1.42 -15.73
CA LYS A 205 -10.83 0.35 -15.14
C LYS A 205 -9.98 -0.80 -14.60
N TYR A 206 -8.95 -1.17 -15.35
CA TYR A 206 -8.00 -2.21 -14.95
C TYR A 206 -7.25 -1.81 -13.67
N ALA A 207 -6.68 -0.60 -13.62
CA ALA A 207 -5.92 -0.11 -12.47
C ALA A 207 -6.76 -0.08 -11.18
N ILE A 208 -8.04 0.30 -11.27
CA ILE A 208 -8.97 0.30 -10.13
C ILE A 208 -9.29 -1.13 -9.69
N ARG A 209 -9.60 -2.03 -10.64
CA ARG A 209 -9.89 -3.44 -10.34
C ARG A 209 -8.71 -4.15 -9.71
N GLU A 210 -7.49 -3.79 -10.12
CA GLU A 210 -6.24 -4.31 -9.56
C GLU A 210 -5.72 -3.43 -8.41
N GLY A 211 -6.52 -2.47 -7.93
CA GLY A 211 -6.30 -1.59 -6.76
C GLY A 211 -4.94 -0.91 -6.71
N LEU A 212 -4.43 -0.52 -7.88
CA LEU A 212 -3.33 0.43 -7.98
C LEU A 212 -3.75 1.84 -7.56
N THR A 213 -5.04 2.14 -7.68
CA THR A 213 -5.63 3.41 -7.25
C THR A 213 -7.09 3.17 -6.84
N SER A 214 -7.59 4.03 -5.97
CA SER A 214 -9.01 4.16 -5.62
C SER A 214 -9.63 5.27 -6.50
N LEU A 215 -10.87 5.09 -6.95
CA LEU A 215 -11.72 6.18 -7.43
C LEU A 215 -12.72 6.55 -6.34
#